data_AF-A0A397W3Z6-F1
#
_entry.id   AF-A0A397W3Z6-F1
#
_cell.length_a   1.000
_cell.length_b   1.000
_cell.length_c   1.000
_cell.angle_alpha   90.00
_cell.angle_beta   90.00
_cell.angle_gamma   90.00
#
_symmetry.space_group_name_H-M   'P 1'
#
loop_
_entity.id
_entity.type
_entity.pdbx_description
1 polymer ?
#
loop_
_entity_poly.entity_id
_entity_poly.type
_entity_poly.pdbx_seq_one_letter_code
_entity_poly.pdbx_strand_id
1 'polypeptide(L)'
;MAIIEIVFLSLATIISIICGILIGRQVLIKPNALRFTCFFCTFLNISLLILGYTRIFADFPDVLWYYDVYLLLSAIYSEALCICILNLGQRFYPRDYWNTFLFKLAVVSLILSAVSCITTVVIVILDCYEIITTIFFIITLTSFVICGWAAFTYSFLPIFSSHSHVQSHLNHFNTAIGIYYMVSLGIIASASIICHIFLHISGGPSSAEWQIGASVDIILRSAVIIIVGTPPPERMIQKLRIKLFERAVINVTLRERGVVSTGIIMDEFCGWQGKMDQQIN
;
A
#
# COMPACT_ATOMS: atom_id res chain seq x y z
N MET A 1 34.61 1.23 -5.29
CA MET A 1 33.15 1.51 -5.30
C MET A 1 32.34 0.23 -5.19
N ALA A 2 32.67 -0.84 -5.94
CA ALA A 2 31.99 -2.14 -5.88
C ALA A 2 31.73 -2.73 -4.47
N ILE A 3 32.60 -2.50 -3.47
CA ILE A 3 32.41 -3.05 -2.11
C ILE A 3 31.11 -2.54 -1.46
N ILE A 4 30.80 -1.25 -1.59
CA ILE A 4 29.62 -0.66 -0.96
C ILE A 4 28.34 -1.22 -1.62
N GLU A 5 28.34 -1.29 -2.95
CA GLU A 5 27.23 -1.88 -3.73
C GLU A 5 26.97 -3.33 -3.32
N ILE A 6 28.04 -4.14 -3.21
CA ILE A 6 27.94 -5.54 -2.77
C ILE A 6 27.37 -5.64 -1.34
N VAL A 7 27.77 -4.75 -0.42
CA VAL A 7 27.24 -4.73 0.95
C VAL A 7 25.73 -4.43 0.95
N PHE A 8 25.29 -3.40 0.23
CA PHE A 8 23.87 -3.06 0.13
C PHE A 8 23.04 -4.16 -0.54
N LEU A 9 23.55 -4.73 -1.63
CA LEU A 9 22.89 -5.82 -2.35
C LEU A 9 22.79 -7.09 -1.49
N SER A 10 23.84 -7.40 -0.72
CA SER A 10 23.84 -8.53 0.21
C SER A 10 22.88 -8.32 1.37
N LEU A 11 22.82 -7.10 1.92
CA LEU A 11 21.85 -6.74 2.94
C LEU A 11 20.41 -6.90 2.43
N ALA A 12 20.12 -6.36 1.24
CA ALA A 12 18.81 -6.48 0.60
C ALA A 12 18.42 -7.94 0.33
N THR A 13 19.40 -8.77 -0.02
CA THR A 13 19.23 -10.22 -0.22
C THR A 13 18.89 -10.94 1.06
N ILE A 14 19.64 -10.71 2.14
CA ILE A 14 19.36 -11.29 3.45
C ILE A 14 17.95 -10.92 3.91
N ILE A 15 17.59 -9.64 3.79
CA ILE A 15 16.26 -9.15 4.16
C ILE A 15 15.16 -9.81 3.31
N SER A 16 15.36 -9.91 1.99
CA SER A 16 14.38 -10.52 1.08
C SER A 16 14.20 -12.02 1.33
N ILE A 17 15.27 -12.75 1.64
CA ILE A 17 15.20 -14.17 2.01
C ILE A 17 14.44 -14.35 3.33
N ILE A 18 14.78 -13.56 4.35
CA ILE A 18 14.08 -13.60 5.64
C ILE A 18 12.59 -13.28 5.43
N CYS A 19 12.28 -12.27 4.63
CA CYS A 19 10.91 -11.91 4.25
C CYS A 19 10.19 -13.09 3.57
N GLY A 20 10.82 -13.73 2.59
CA GLY A 20 10.30 -14.91 1.90
C GLY A 20 10.00 -16.08 2.85
N ILE A 21 10.89 -16.37 3.79
CA ILE A 21 10.67 -17.43 4.80
C ILE A 21 9.50 -17.08 5.72
N LEU A 22 9.44 -15.84 6.22
CA LEU A 22 8.38 -15.38 7.12
C LEU A 22 7.01 -15.43 6.45
N ILE A 23 6.90 -14.91 5.22
CA ILE A 23 5.64 -14.93 4.45
C ILE A 23 5.30 -16.34 4.00
N GLY A 24 6.26 -17.12 3.53
CA GLY A 24 6.06 -18.53 3.15
C GLY A 24 5.49 -19.35 4.29
N ARG A 25 6.03 -19.19 5.51
CA ARG A 25 5.47 -19.80 6.72
C ARG A 25 4.02 -19.35 6.97
N GLN A 26 3.71 -18.07 6.78
CA GLN A 26 2.35 -17.56 6.96
C GLN A 26 1.35 -18.09 5.92
N VAL A 27 1.80 -18.30 4.67
CA VAL A 27 1.00 -18.93 3.61
C VAL A 27 0.65 -20.37 3.99
N LEU A 28 1.63 -21.13 4.48
CA LEU A 28 1.42 -22.54 4.88
C LEU A 28 0.46 -22.68 6.07
N ILE A 29 0.54 -21.79 7.06
CA ILE A 29 -0.30 -21.88 8.26
C ILE A 29 -1.75 -21.44 7.98
N LYS A 30 -1.94 -20.37 7.23
CA LYS A 30 -3.26 -19.78 6.94
C LYS A 30 -3.25 -19.23 5.50
N PRO A 31 -3.60 -20.06 4.51
CA PRO A 31 -3.57 -19.65 3.11
C PRO A 31 -4.65 -18.60 2.85
N ASN A 32 -4.26 -17.53 2.14
CA ASN A 32 -5.15 -16.48 1.68
C ASN A 32 -4.53 -15.84 0.43
N ALA A 33 -5.35 -15.40 -0.52
CA ALA A 33 -4.91 -14.76 -1.77
C ALA A 33 -3.91 -13.62 -1.53
N LEU A 34 -4.14 -12.79 -0.51
CA LEU A 34 -3.22 -11.72 -0.11
C LEU A 34 -1.82 -12.24 0.23
N ARG A 35 -1.73 -13.31 1.02
CA ARG A 35 -0.44 -13.87 1.47
C ARG A 35 0.27 -14.57 0.33
N PHE A 36 -0.48 -15.25 -0.54
CA PHE A 36 0.07 -15.88 -1.72
C PHE A 36 0.66 -14.83 -2.68
N THR A 37 -0.03 -13.71 -2.87
CA THR A 37 0.46 -12.60 -3.69
C THR A 37 1.70 -11.94 -3.05
N CYS A 38 1.69 -11.70 -1.74
CA CYS A 38 2.88 -11.25 -1.01
C CYS A 38 4.07 -12.22 -1.18
N PHE A 39 3.82 -13.52 -1.14
CA PHE A 39 4.85 -14.54 -1.35
C PHE A 39 5.38 -14.51 -2.80
N PHE A 40 4.50 -14.38 -3.78
CA PHE A 40 4.88 -14.17 -5.17
C PHE A 40 5.76 -12.91 -5.34
N CYS A 41 5.39 -11.80 -4.70
CA CYS A 41 6.20 -10.57 -4.69
C CYS A 41 7.60 -10.79 -4.09
N THR A 42 7.79 -11.68 -3.11
CA THR A 42 9.13 -12.00 -2.60
C THR A 42 10.02 -12.66 -3.65
N PHE A 43 9.46 -13.53 -4.51
CA PHE A 43 10.23 -14.11 -5.61
C PHE A 43 10.61 -13.07 -6.66
N LEU A 44 9.75 -12.08 -6.93
CA LEU A 44 10.09 -10.97 -7.82
C LEU A 44 11.26 -10.15 -7.26
N ASN A 45 11.24 -9.83 -5.95
CA ASN A 45 12.35 -9.13 -5.29
C ASN A 45 13.66 -9.94 -5.36
N ILE A 46 13.60 -11.25 -5.12
CA ILE A 46 14.78 -12.12 -5.25
C ILE A 46 15.29 -12.13 -6.70
N SER A 47 14.39 -12.15 -7.68
CA SER A 47 14.77 -12.08 -9.10
C SER A 47 15.47 -10.76 -9.45
N LEU A 48 14.99 -9.63 -8.91
CA LEU A 48 15.64 -8.32 -9.05
C LEU A 48 17.04 -8.30 -8.40
N LEU A 49 17.21 -8.96 -7.26
CA LEU A 49 18.51 -9.08 -6.59
C LEU A 49 19.49 -9.95 -7.38
N ILE A 50 19.03 -11.07 -7.93
CA ILE A 50 19.83 -11.91 -8.83
C ILE A 50 20.27 -11.08 -10.04
N LEU A 51 19.37 -10.30 -10.62
CA LEU A 51 19.69 -9.40 -11.72
C LEU A 51 20.78 -8.37 -11.30
N GLY A 52 20.66 -7.77 -10.11
CA GLY A 52 21.69 -6.90 -9.54
C GLY A 52 23.05 -7.60 -9.38
N TYR A 53 23.07 -8.84 -8.89
CA TYR A 53 24.30 -9.63 -8.76
C TYR A 53 24.93 -9.93 -10.12
N THR A 54 24.13 -10.32 -11.11
CA THR A 54 24.63 -10.56 -12.47
C THR A 54 25.25 -9.29 -13.06
N ARG A 55 24.71 -8.11 -12.78
CA ARG A 55 25.28 -6.84 -13.26
C ARG A 55 26.64 -6.54 -12.65
N ILE A 56 26.79 -6.74 -11.33
CA ILE A 56 28.04 -6.43 -10.60
C ILE A 56 29.15 -7.45 -10.94
N PHE A 57 28.81 -8.74 -11.03
CA PHE A 57 29.81 -9.81 -11.12
C PHE A 57 30.10 -10.31 -12.53
N ALA A 58 29.13 -10.25 -13.45
CA ALA A 58 29.32 -10.74 -14.81
C ALA A 58 29.64 -9.64 -15.82
N ASP A 59 29.64 -8.37 -15.37
CA ASP A 59 29.94 -7.17 -16.16
C ASP A 59 29.36 -7.21 -17.58
N PHE A 60 28.11 -7.69 -17.69
CA PHE A 60 27.44 -7.86 -18.98
C PHE A 60 27.36 -6.49 -19.68
N PRO A 61 27.84 -6.40 -20.93
CA PRO A 61 28.08 -5.12 -21.59
C PRO A 61 26.80 -4.38 -22.00
N ASP A 62 25.68 -5.06 -22.28
CA ASP A 62 24.48 -4.33 -22.66
C ASP A 62 23.76 -3.82 -21.41
N VAL A 63 23.59 -2.51 -21.31
CA VAL A 63 22.89 -1.88 -20.19
C VAL A 63 21.37 -1.98 -20.38
N LEU A 64 20.94 -2.20 -21.63
CA LEU A 64 19.55 -2.18 -22.10
C LEU A 64 18.72 -3.34 -21.52
N TRP A 65 19.11 -4.59 -21.76
CA TRP A 65 18.40 -5.77 -21.24
C TRP A 65 18.30 -5.83 -19.70
N TYR A 66 19.29 -5.34 -18.96
CA TYR A 66 19.21 -5.23 -17.50
C TYR A 66 18.09 -4.26 -17.08
N TYR A 67 18.03 -3.10 -17.73
CA TYR A 67 17.07 -2.06 -17.42
C TYR A 67 15.64 -2.50 -17.76
N ASP A 68 15.45 -3.14 -18.91
CA ASP A 68 14.12 -3.61 -19.35
C ASP A 68 13.57 -4.70 -18.44
N VAL A 69 14.40 -5.69 -18.07
CA VAL A 69 14.00 -6.75 -17.15
C VAL A 69 13.74 -6.18 -15.76
N TYR A 70 14.55 -5.23 -15.29
CA TYR A 70 14.33 -4.55 -14.02
C TYR A 70 13.00 -3.79 -13.99
N LEU A 71 12.70 -3.03 -15.05
CA LEU A 71 11.47 -2.27 -15.19
C LEU A 71 10.25 -3.20 -15.21
N LEU A 72 10.31 -4.26 -16.01
CA LEU A 72 9.23 -5.24 -16.14
C LEU A 72 8.94 -5.96 -14.82
N LEU A 73 9.96 -6.46 -14.13
CA LEU A 73 9.80 -7.12 -12.84
C LEU A 73 9.27 -6.16 -11.77
N SER A 74 9.71 -4.91 -11.79
CA SER A 74 9.21 -3.86 -10.89
C SER A 74 7.76 -3.47 -11.16
N ALA A 75 7.35 -3.45 -12.43
CA ALA A 75 5.97 -3.22 -12.84
C ALA A 75 5.05 -4.35 -12.36
N ILE A 76 5.41 -5.61 -12.63
CA ILE A 76 4.66 -6.78 -12.17
C ILE A 76 4.51 -6.77 -10.64
N TYR A 77 5.60 -6.44 -9.92
CA TYR A 77 5.56 -6.29 -8.47
C TYR A 77 4.54 -5.22 -8.02
N SER A 78 4.59 -4.04 -8.65
CA SER A 78 3.74 -2.89 -8.28
C SER A 78 2.26 -3.16 -8.56
N GLU A 79 1.95 -3.82 -9.68
CA GLU A 79 0.59 -4.21 -10.03
C GLU A 79 0.02 -5.27 -9.08
N ALA A 80 0.80 -6.33 -8.80
CA ALA A 80 0.41 -7.35 -7.83
C ALA A 80 0.11 -6.73 -6.46
N LEU A 81 0.90 -5.73 -6.06
CA LEU A 81 0.73 -5.02 -4.81
C LEU A 81 -0.52 -4.11 -4.82
N CYS A 82 -0.78 -3.41 -5.92
CA CYS A 82 -2.01 -2.62 -6.08
C CYS A 82 -3.26 -3.49 -6.01
N ILE A 83 -3.25 -4.67 -6.66
CA ILE A 83 -4.34 -5.66 -6.57
C ILE A 83 -4.52 -6.12 -5.12
N CYS A 84 -3.43 -6.38 -4.40
CA CYS A 84 -3.47 -6.69 -2.97
C CYS A 84 -4.14 -5.60 -2.13
N ILE A 85 -3.77 -4.34 -2.37
CA ILE A 85 -4.34 -3.18 -1.68
C ILE A 85 -5.84 -3.07 -1.99
N LEU A 86 -6.25 -3.18 -3.26
CA LEU A 86 -7.67 -3.17 -3.64
C LEU A 86 -8.47 -4.29 -2.95
N ASN A 87 -7.93 -5.51 -2.93
CA ASN A 87 -8.54 -6.65 -2.25
C ASN A 87 -8.61 -6.46 -0.72
N LEU A 88 -7.62 -5.79 -0.13
CA LEU A 88 -7.67 -5.40 1.28
C LEU A 88 -8.78 -4.36 1.51
N GLY A 89 -8.88 -3.37 0.62
CA GLY A 89 -9.86 -2.30 0.64
C GLY A 89 -11.30 -2.79 0.67
N GLN A 90 -11.62 -3.80 -0.15
CA GLN A 90 -12.96 -4.42 -0.21
C GLN A 90 -13.47 -4.88 1.17
N ARG A 91 -12.57 -5.25 2.10
CA ARG A 91 -12.94 -5.71 3.45
C ARG A 91 -13.44 -4.59 4.36
N PHE A 92 -13.17 -3.33 4.02
CA PHE A 92 -13.64 -2.17 4.77
C PHE A 92 -14.99 -1.63 4.26
N TYR A 93 -15.50 -2.14 3.14
CA TYR A 93 -16.82 -1.78 2.64
C TYR A 93 -17.89 -2.74 3.18
N PRO A 94 -19.13 -2.27 3.42
CA PRO A 94 -20.27 -3.16 3.64
C PRO A 94 -20.45 -4.10 2.44
N ARG A 95 -20.97 -5.32 2.68
CA ARG A 95 -21.36 -6.24 1.60
C ARG A 95 -22.21 -5.47 0.58
N ASP A 96 -21.84 -5.58 -0.70
CA ASP A 96 -22.46 -4.94 -1.88
C ASP A 96 -22.08 -3.49 -2.21
N TYR A 97 -21.36 -2.76 -1.34
CA TYR A 97 -20.98 -1.36 -1.59
C TYR A 97 -19.51 -1.16 -2.03
N TRP A 98 -18.78 -2.24 -2.30
CA TRP A 98 -17.37 -2.18 -2.66
C TRP A 98 -17.12 -1.68 -4.10
N ASN A 99 -18.11 -1.79 -4.99
CA ASN A 99 -18.01 -1.38 -6.40
C ASN A 99 -18.28 0.13 -6.58
N THR A 100 -17.39 0.95 -6.04
CA THR A 100 -17.49 2.41 -6.12
C THR A 100 -16.87 2.95 -7.41
N PHE A 101 -17.11 4.23 -7.73
CA PHE A 101 -16.40 4.92 -8.82
C PHE A 101 -14.88 4.85 -8.65
N LEU A 102 -14.38 4.97 -7.41
CA LEU A 102 -12.95 4.89 -7.10
C LEU A 102 -12.38 3.48 -7.33
N PHE A 103 -13.15 2.42 -7.05
CA PHE A 103 -12.74 1.06 -7.41
C PHE A 103 -12.54 0.93 -8.92
N LYS A 104 -13.53 1.37 -9.71
CA LYS A 104 -13.47 1.33 -11.18
C LYS A 104 -12.31 2.16 -11.71
N LEU A 105 -12.10 3.36 -11.16
CA LEU A 105 -10.99 4.23 -11.52
C LEU A 105 -9.64 3.56 -11.23
N ALA A 106 -9.48 2.91 -10.08
CA ALA A 106 -8.26 2.20 -9.72
C ALA A 106 -7.99 0.97 -10.61
N VAL A 107 -9.03 0.25 -11.03
CA VAL A 107 -8.88 -0.87 -11.98
C VAL A 107 -8.49 -0.35 -13.37
N VAL A 108 -9.14 0.72 -13.85
CA VAL A 108 -8.79 1.34 -15.15
C VAL A 108 -7.38 1.89 -15.13
N SER A 109 -6.96 2.57 -14.07
CA SER A 109 -5.59 3.09 -13.97
C SER A 109 -4.55 1.97 -13.89
N LEU A 110 -4.88 0.83 -13.27
CA LEU A 110 -4.01 -0.36 -13.25
C LEU A 110 -3.83 -0.97 -14.64
N ILE A 111 -4.90 -1.06 -15.42
CA ILE A 111 -4.83 -1.53 -16.82
C ILE A 111 -4.00 -0.55 -17.66
N LEU A 112 -4.23 0.76 -17.50
CA LEU A 112 -3.47 1.78 -18.22
C LEU A 112 -1.99 1.77 -17.84
N SER A 113 -1.64 1.55 -16.56
CA SER A 113 -0.25 1.43 -16.14
C SER A 113 0.41 0.21 -16.76
N ALA A 114 -0.28 -0.92 -16.79
CA ALA A 114 0.21 -2.16 -17.42
C ALA A 114 0.49 -1.95 -18.91
N VAL A 115 -0.48 -1.40 -19.63
CA VAL A 115 -0.33 -1.09 -21.06
C VAL A 115 0.85 -0.14 -21.27
N SER A 116 0.93 0.94 -20.47
CA SER A 116 2.01 1.92 -20.58
C SER A 116 3.38 1.28 -20.39
N CYS A 117 3.54 0.40 -19.40
CA CYS A 117 4.79 -0.30 -19.12
C CYS A 117 5.18 -1.22 -20.29
N ILE A 118 4.23 -1.99 -20.82
CA ILE A 118 4.47 -2.87 -21.97
C ILE A 118 4.89 -2.04 -23.19
N THR A 119 4.20 -0.94 -23.49
CA THR A 119 4.62 -0.05 -24.58
C THR A 119 6.02 0.52 -24.37
N THR A 120 6.37 0.93 -23.15
CA THR A 120 7.72 1.45 -22.85
C THR A 120 8.78 0.39 -23.11
N VAL A 121 8.58 -0.85 -22.63
CA VAL A 121 9.52 -1.96 -22.88
C VAL A 121 9.64 -2.24 -24.39
N VAL A 122 8.53 -2.26 -25.12
CA VAL A 122 8.55 -2.50 -26.58
C VAL A 122 9.29 -1.38 -27.31
N ILE A 123 9.08 -0.12 -26.94
CA ILE A 123 9.76 1.04 -27.55
C ILE A 123 11.27 1.00 -27.30
N VAL A 124 11.70 0.59 -26.10
CA VAL A 124 13.13 0.39 -25.79
C VAL A 124 13.73 -0.72 -26.64
N ILE A 125 13.04 -1.87 -26.76
CA ILE A 125 13.51 -3.00 -27.57
C ILE A 125 13.62 -2.63 -29.06
N LEU A 126 12.71 -1.80 -29.57
CA LEU A 126 12.71 -1.32 -30.94
C LEU A 126 13.77 -0.23 -31.20
N ASP A 127 14.57 0.13 -30.21
CA ASP A 127 15.64 1.13 -30.26
C ASP A 127 15.19 2.46 -30.90
N CYS A 128 13.98 2.89 -30.50
CA CYS A 128 13.44 4.17 -30.91
C CYS A 128 14.23 5.34 -30.28
N TYR A 129 14.13 6.52 -30.89
CA TYR A 129 14.82 7.74 -30.45
C TYR A 129 14.77 7.93 -28.92
N GLU A 130 15.92 8.26 -28.30
CA GLU A 130 16.09 8.43 -26.85
C GLU A 130 15.03 9.33 -26.19
N ILE A 131 14.61 10.38 -26.90
CA ILE A 131 13.57 11.32 -26.44
C ILE A 131 12.22 10.60 -26.26
N ILE A 132 11.85 9.73 -27.21
CA ILE A 132 10.57 8.99 -27.16
C ILE A 132 10.60 8.03 -25.97
N THR A 133 11.69 7.29 -25.81
CA THR A 133 11.90 6.37 -24.68
C THR A 133 11.77 7.07 -23.33
N THR A 134 12.38 8.26 -23.21
CA THR A 134 12.31 9.06 -21.98
C THR A 134 10.89 9.53 -21.67
N ILE A 135 10.15 9.99 -22.68
CA ILE A 135 8.74 10.42 -22.53
C ILE A 135 7.87 9.26 -22.05
N PHE A 136 7.99 8.09 -22.69
CA PHE A 136 7.21 6.91 -22.32
C PHE A 136 7.55 6.41 -20.90
N PHE A 137 8.81 6.48 -20.50
CA PHE A 137 9.22 6.18 -19.13
C PHE A 137 8.53 7.11 -18.10
N ILE A 138 8.48 8.42 -18.36
CA ILE A 138 7.77 9.38 -17.50
C ILE A 138 6.27 9.07 -17.43
N ILE A 139 5.64 8.72 -18.56
CA ILE A 139 4.24 8.31 -18.62
C ILE A 139 4.01 7.05 -17.76
N THR A 140 4.89 6.05 -17.86
CA THR A 140 4.81 4.83 -17.05
C THR A 140 4.93 5.14 -15.55
N LEU A 141 5.92 5.94 -15.15
CA LEU A 141 6.13 6.32 -13.75
C LEU A 141 4.92 7.08 -13.17
N THR A 142 4.43 8.08 -13.89
CA THR A 142 3.27 8.87 -13.46
C THR A 142 2.00 8.02 -13.39
N SER A 143 1.80 7.09 -14.34
CA SER A 143 0.69 6.15 -14.33
C SER A 143 0.73 5.24 -13.09
N PHE A 144 1.90 4.73 -12.70
CA PHE A 144 2.05 3.93 -11.48
C PHE A 144 1.71 4.71 -10.21
N VAL A 145 2.15 5.97 -10.11
CA VAL A 145 1.84 6.83 -8.96
C VAL A 145 0.33 7.08 -8.86
N ILE A 146 -0.33 7.37 -9.98
CA ILE A 146 -1.79 7.59 -10.03
C ILE A 146 -2.54 6.30 -9.67
N CYS A 147 -2.11 5.15 -10.19
CA CYS A 147 -2.68 3.85 -9.85
C CYS A 147 -2.57 3.55 -8.36
N GLY A 148 -1.37 3.68 -7.79
CA GLY A 148 -1.13 3.47 -6.36
C GLY A 148 -1.97 4.40 -5.49
N TRP A 149 -2.05 5.69 -5.86
CA TRP A 149 -2.86 6.66 -5.14
C TRP A 149 -4.37 6.37 -5.21
N ALA A 150 -4.88 5.98 -6.38
CA ALA A 150 -6.28 5.58 -6.55
C ALA A 150 -6.62 4.34 -5.73
N ALA A 151 -5.76 3.30 -5.78
CA ALA A 151 -5.93 2.07 -5.02
C ALA A 151 -5.88 2.31 -3.50
N PHE A 152 -4.95 3.15 -3.04
CA PHE A 152 -4.83 3.55 -1.65
C PHE A 152 -6.06 4.33 -1.17
N THR A 153 -6.46 5.36 -1.93
CA THR A 153 -7.62 6.21 -1.61
C THR A 153 -8.89 5.38 -1.54
N TYR A 154 -9.13 4.50 -2.52
CA TYR A 154 -10.24 3.56 -2.48
C TYR A 154 -10.21 2.71 -1.20
N SER A 155 -9.07 2.10 -0.91
CA SER A 155 -8.98 1.10 0.17
C SER A 155 -9.20 1.69 1.55
N PHE A 156 -8.84 2.96 1.76
CA PHE A 156 -8.93 3.61 3.05
C PHE A 156 -10.04 4.66 3.15
N LEU A 157 -10.80 4.94 2.07
CA LEU A 157 -11.95 5.85 2.11
C LEU A 157 -12.96 5.53 3.22
N PRO A 158 -13.38 4.27 3.45
CA PRO A 158 -14.34 3.95 4.51
C PRO A 158 -13.83 4.31 5.91
N ILE A 159 -12.51 4.32 6.09
CA ILE A 159 -11.86 4.67 7.36
C ILE A 159 -11.92 6.20 7.55
N PHE A 160 -11.61 6.97 6.51
CA PHE A 160 -11.72 8.43 6.55
C PHE A 160 -13.17 8.88 6.82
N SER A 161 -14.14 8.21 6.19
CA SER A 161 -15.56 8.53 6.36
C SER A 161 -16.17 8.03 7.68
N SER A 162 -15.49 7.15 8.43
CA SER A 162 -16.01 6.63 9.71
C SER A 162 -16.12 7.69 10.82
N HIS A 163 -15.44 8.83 10.67
CA HIS A 163 -15.60 10.00 11.55
C HIS A 163 -16.86 10.83 11.25
N SER A 164 -17.43 10.67 10.06
CA SER A 164 -18.69 11.31 9.68
C SER A 164 -19.83 10.43 10.19
N HIS A 165 -20.79 11.03 10.91
CA HIS A 165 -21.90 10.41 11.67
C HIS A 165 -22.81 9.36 10.96
N VAL A 166 -22.47 8.87 9.76
CA VAL A 166 -23.37 8.15 8.85
C VAL A 166 -23.10 6.64 8.76
N GLN A 167 -22.00 6.10 9.30
CA GLN A 167 -21.73 4.65 9.23
C GLN A 167 -21.31 4.04 10.57
N SER A 168 -22.31 3.69 11.39
CA SER A 168 -22.19 2.97 12.66
C SER A 168 -21.78 1.49 12.54
N HIS A 169 -21.38 1.01 11.36
CA HIS A 169 -21.20 -0.43 11.09
C HIS A 169 -19.75 -0.92 11.05
N LEU A 170 -18.75 -0.03 11.03
CA LEU A 170 -17.35 -0.46 11.08
C LEU A 170 -16.94 -0.77 12.53
N ASN A 171 -16.67 -2.06 12.80
CA ASN A 171 -16.11 -2.49 14.08
C ASN A 171 -14.83 -1.69 14.38
N HIS A 172 -14.74 -1.04 15.54
CA HIS A 172 -13.58 -0.25 15.96
C HIS A 172 -12.25 -1.00 15.82
N PHE A 173 -12.28 -2.32 15.95
CA PHE A 173 -11.14 -3.19 15.71
C PHE A 173 -10.67 -3.20 14.24
N ASN A 174 -11.60 -3.29 13.29
CA ASN A 174 -11.30 -3.25 11.85
C ASN A 174 -10.80 -1.87 11.43
N THR A 175 -11.36 -0.79 12.00
CA THR A 175 -10.89 0.57 11.77
C THR A 175 -9.46 0.76 12.28
N ALA A 176 -9.13 0.25 13.48
CA ALA A 176 -7.77 0.32 14.01
C ALA A 176 -6.76 -0.47 13.15
N ILE A 177 -7.16 -1.63 12.63
CA ILE A 177 -6.34 -2.41 11.67
C ILE A 177 -6.12 -1.61 10.39
N GLY A 178 -7.17 -1.01 9.84
CA GLY A 178 -7.05 -0.25 8.61
C GLY A 178 -6.20 1.03 8.77
N ILE A 179 -6.28 1.71 9.93
CA ILE A 179 -5.38 2.83 10.25
C ILE A 179 -3.92 2.38 10.33
N TYR A 180 -3.65 1.20 10.92
CA TYR A 180 -2.31 0.62 10.93
C TYR A 180 -1.77 0.44 9.50
N TYR A 181 -2.54 -0.20 8.62
CA TYR A 181 -2.15 -0.39 7.23
C TYR A 181 -1.98 0.94 6.48
N MET A 182 -2.89 1.89 6.68
CA MET A 182 -2.84 3.21 6.06
C MET A 182 -1.54 3.96 6.42
N VAL A 183 -1.21 4.03 7.71
CA VAL A 183 -0.01 4.73 8.19
C VAL A 183 1.26 4.01 7.73
N SER A 184 1.32 2.69 7.91
CA SER A 184 2.49 1.91 7.53
C SER A 184 2.76 1.94 6.03
N LEU A 185 1.74 1.76 5.19
CA LEU A 185 1.87 1.85 3.75
C LEU A 185 2.19 3.27 3.28
N GLY A 186 1.57 4.29 3.88
CA GLY A 186 1.84 5.69 3.55
C GLY A 186 3.28 6.11 3.83
N ILE A 187 3.85 5.68 4.96
CA ILE A 187 5.26 5.95 5.31
C ILE A 187 6.20 5.28 4.29
N ILE A 188 5.96 4.01 3.97
CA ILE A 188 6.85 3.31 3.03
C ILE A 188 6.70 3.82 1.59
N ALA A 189 5.47 4.14 1.16
CA ALA A 189 5.24 4.74 -0.15
C ALA A 189 5.97 6.09 -0.29
N SER A 190 5.91 6.94 0.75
CA SER A 190 6.65 8.21 0.77
C SER A 190 8.16 7.98 0.68
N ALA A 191 8.70 7.01 1.42
CA ALA A 191 10.12 6.65 1.35
C ALA A 191 10.52 6.12 -0.03
N SER A 192 9.69 5.28 -0.66
CA SER A 192 9.96 4.72 -1.99
C SER A 192 9.89 5.79 -3.10
N ILE A 193 8.97 6.75 -3.00
CA ILE A 193 8.93 7.91 -3.91
C ILE A 193 10.22 8.73 -3.81
N ILE A 194 10.67 9.05 -2.58
CA ILE A 194 11.93 9.77 -2.37
C ILE A 194 13.12 8.99 -2.96
N CYS A 195 13.14 7.67 -2.77
CA CYS A 195 14.17 6.79 -3.32
C CYS A 195 14.18 6.79 -4.86
N HIS A 196 13.02 6.72 -5.51
CA HIS A 196 12.91 6.78 -6.97
C HIS A 196 13.33 8.15 -7.54
N ILE A 197 12.99 9.25 -6.85
CA ILE A 197 13.46 10.59 -7.22
C ILE A 197 14.98 10.65 -7.15
N PHE A 198 15.58 10.15 -6.06
CA PHE A 198 17.04 10.10 -5.90
C PHE A 198 17.69 9.26 -7.00
N LEU A 199 17.19 8.04 -7.24
CA LEU A 199 17.66 7.15 -8.31
C LEU A 199 17.66 7.82 -9.69
N HIS A 200 16.63 8.62 -9.98
CA HIS A 200 16.54 9.33 -11.25
C HIS A 200 17.56 10.48 -11.36
N ILE A 201 17.87 11.15 -10.25
CA ILE A 201 18.83 12.27 -10.19
C ILE A 201 20.29 11.75 -10.21
N SER A 202 20.55 10.62 -9.56
CA SER A 202 21.91 10.08 -9.34
C SER A 202 22.55 9.39 -10.55
N GLY A 203 22.02 9.61 -11.75
CA GLY A 203 22.50 8.98 -12.97
C GLY A 203 22.00 7.54 -13.12
N GLY A 204 21.89 7.10 -14.37
CA GLY A 204 21.25 5.84 -14.76
C GLY A 204 21.98 4.57 -14.26
N PRO A 205 21.58 3.39 -14.76
CA PRO A 205 21.98 2.07 -14.25
C PRO A 205 23.48 1.75 -14.25
N SER A 206 24.30 2.58 -14.89
CA SER A 206 25.76 2.48 -14.88
C SER A 206 26.42 3.09 -13.64
N SER A 207 25.70 3.85 -12.83
CA SER A 207 26.24 4.50 -11.62
C SER A 207 26.20 3.58 -10.40
N ALA A 208 27.15 3.76 -9.49
CA ALA A 208 27.18 3.03 -8.21
C ALA A 208 25.95 3.40 -7.35
N GLU A 209 25.54 4.65 -7.44
CA GLU A 209 24.38 5.23 -6.76
C GLU A 209 23.08 4.55 -7.18
N TRP A 210 22.96 4.15 -8.46
CA TRP A 210 21.81 3.39 -8.95
C TRP A 210 21.68 2.05 -8.25
N GLN A 211 22.78 1.29 -8.12
CA GLN A 211 22.75 -0.03 -7.48
C GLN A 211 22.43 0.05 -5.99
N ILE A 212 22.94 1.09 -5.31
CA ILE A 212 22.61 1.38 -3.91
C ILE A 212 21.12 1.72 -3.78
N GLY A 213 20.60 2.62 -4.60
CA GLY A 213 19.19 3.02 -4.54
C GLY A 213 18.25 1.86 -4.90
N ALA A 214 18.59 1.02 -5.88
CA ALA A 214 17.82 -0.17 -6.23
C ALA A 214 17.78 -1.17 -5.05
N SER A 215 18.91 -1.34 -4.34
CA SER A 215 18.97 -2.18 -3.14
C SER A 215 18.10 -1.62 -2.02
N VAL A 216 18.12 -0.31 -1.79
CA VAL A 216 17.26 0.37 -0.81
C VAL A 216 15.79 0.22 -1.17
N ASP A 217 15.42 0.37 -2.44
CA ASP A 217 14.05 0.17 -2.90
C ASP A 217 13.58 -1.28 -2.65
N ILE A 218 14.42 -2.29 -2.91
CA ILE A 218 14.10 -3.69 -2.59
C ILE A 218 13.90 -3.92 -1.09
N ILE A 219 14.67 -3.23 -0.23
CA ILE A 219 14.48 -3.26 1.22
C ILE A 219 13.12 -2.67 1.59
N LEU A 220 12.76 -1.51 1.03
CA LEU A 220 11.46 -0.87 1.24
C LEU A 220 10.31 -1.77 0.77
N ARG A 221 10.42 -2.36 -0.43
CA ARG A 221 9.47 -3.35 -0.96
C ARG A 221 9.30 -4.54 -0.02
N SER A 222 10.40 -5.09 0.49
CA SER A 222 10.37 -6.18 1.46
C SER A 222 9.66 -5.79 2.76
N ALA A 223 9.83 -4.55 3.22
CA ALA A 223 9.09 -4.03 4.36
C ALA A 223 7.58 -3.95 4.08
N VAL A 224 7.16 -3.50 2.88
CA VAL A 224 5.74 -3.50 2.50
C VAL A 224 5.18 -4.92 2.51
N ILE A 225 5.88 -5.87 1.92
CA ILE A 225 5.47 -7.27 1.86
C ILE A 225 5.27 -7.84 3.27
N ILE A 226 6.17 -7.57 4.21
CA ILE A 226 6.04 -7.99 5.61
C ILE A 226 4.79 -7.37 6.24
N ILE A 227 4.61 -6.06 6.10
CA ILE A 227 3.48 -5.34 6.71
C ILE A 227 2.16 -5.88 6.18
N VAL A 228 2.01 -6.03 4.87
CA VAL A 228 0.77 -6.52 4.24
C VAL A 228 0.57 -8.02 4.50
N GLY A 229 1.64 -8.82 4.40
CA GLY A 229 1.57 -10.28 4.46
C GLY A 229 1.44 -10.84 5.88
N THR A 230 1.81 -10.07 6.91
CA THR A 230 1.68 -10.49 8.31
C THR A 230 0.48 -9.82 8.99
N PRO A 231 -0.19 -10.51 9.93
CA PRO A 231 -1.23 -9.88 10.72
C PRO A 231 -0.62 -8.79 11.62
N PRO A 232 -1.30 -7.65 11.81
CA PRO A 232 -0.81 -6.59 12.67
C PRO A 232 -0.66 -7.10 14.12
N PRO A 233 0.38 -6.67 14.85
CA PRO A 233 0.60 -7.13 16.22
C PRO A 233 -0.52 -6.64 17.14
N GLU A 234 -1.16 -7.56 17.86
CA GLU A 234 -2.34 -7.29 18.71
C GLU A 234 -2.11 -6.14 19.70
N ARG A 235 -0.91 -6.06 20.30
CA ARG A 235 -0.53 -4.99 21.23
C ARG A 235 -0.59 -3.60 20.58
N MET A 236 -0.22 -3.46 19.30
CA MET A 236 -0.31 -2.17 18.59
C MET A 236 -1.76 -1.82 18.27
N ILE A 237 -2.56 -2.80 17.86
CA ILE A 237 -3.99 -2.61 17.58
C ILE A 237 -4.72 -2.17 18.85
N GLN A 238 -4.44 -2.82 19.99
CA GLN A 238 -5.00 -2.43 21.29
C GLN A 238 -4.62 -1.00 21.67
N LYS A 239 -3.35 -0.61 21.51
CA LYS A 239 -2.90 0.77 21.74
C LYS A 239 -3.59 1.79 20.82
N LEU A 240 -3.76 1.47 19.54
CA LEU A 240 -4.48 2.32 18.57
C LEU A 240 -5.95 2.46 18.97
N ARG A 241 -6.59 1.35 19.32
CA ARG A 241 -7.99 1.33 19.77
C ARG A 241 -8.19 2.22 20.99
N ILE A 242 -7.35 2.05 22.01
CA ILE A 242 -7.39 2.86 23.25
C ILE A 242 -7.21 4.34 22.92
N LYS A 243 -6.15 4.71 22.19
CA LYS A 243 -5.85 6.12 21.90
C LYS A 243 -6.93 6.84 21.07
N LEU A 244 -7.50 6.15 20.08
CA LEU A 244 -8.45 6.75 19.14
C LEU A 244 -9.88 6.75 19.65
N PHE A 245 -10.32 5.67 20.32
CA PHE A 245 -11.72 5.49 20.69
C PHE A 245 -12.01 5.72 22.18
N GLU A 246 -11.09 5.46 23.12
CA GLU A 246 -11.36 5.79 24.53
C GLU A 246 -11.37 7.30 24.79
N ARG A 247 -10.55 8.08 24.07
CA ARG A 247 -10.64 9.55 24.11
C ARG A 247 -11.97 10.07 23.55
N ALA A 248 -12.56 9.38 22.58
CA ALA A 248 -13.87 9.75 22.04
C ALA A 248 -15.00 9.46 23.05
N VAL A 249 -14.96 8.34 23.77
CA VAL A 249 -15.94 8.00 24.83
C VAL A 249 -15.82 8.95 26.03
N ILE A 250 -14.60 9.33 26.42
CA ILE A 250 -14.37 10.32 27.49
C ILE A 250 -14.86 11.71 27.08
N ASN A 251 -14.67 12.12 25.80
CA ASN A 251 -15.17 13.40 25.31
C ASN A 251 -16.70 13.44 25.17
N VAL A 252 -17.36 12.34 24.77
CA VAL A 252 -18.83 12.28 24.72
C VAL A 252 -19.42 12.32 26.13
N THR A 253 -18.84 11.58 27.09
CA THR A 253 -19.29 11.62 28.49
C THR A 253 -18.99 12.95 29.19
N LEU A 254 -17.88 13.63 28.87
CA LEU A 254 -17.62 15.01 29.32
C LEU A 254 -18.56 16.03 28.65
N ARG A 255 -18.94 15.83 27.38
CA ARG A 255 -19.90 16.67 26.68
C ARG A 255 -21.31 16.49 27.24
N GLU A 256 -21.74 15.26 27.51
CA GLU A 256 -23.02 14.97 28.18
C GLU A 256 -23.04 15.52 29.61
N ARG A 257 -21.94 15.38 30.38
CA ARG A 257 -21.83 15.99 31.72
C ARG A 257 -21.76 17.52 31.67
N GLY A 258 -21.18 18.11 30.63
CA GLY A 258 -21.15 19.56 30.41
C GLY A 258 -22.50 20.14 29.96
N VAL A 259 -23.29 19.38 29.20
CA VAL A 259 -24.69 19.74 28.84
C VAL A 259 -25.60 19.62 30.07
N VAL A 260 -25.38 18.63 30.93
CA VAL A 260 -26.08 18.51 32.23
C VAL A 260 -25.65 19.62 33.20
N SER A 261 -24.41 20.15 33.12
CA SER A 261 -23.94 21.24 33.98
C SER A 261 -24.21 22.66 33.45
N THR A 262 -24.65 22.82 32.19
CA THR A 262 -24.95 24.15 31.59
C THR A 262 -26.43 24.49 31.54
N GLY A 263 -27.30 23.67 32.15
CA GLY A 263 -28.66 24.09 32.47
C GLY A 263 -29.49 24.58 31.28
N ILE A 264 -29.26 24.04 30.07
CA ILE A 264 -30.21 24.20 28.98
C ILE A 264 -31.16 23.02 29.05
N ILE A 265 -32.22 23.26 29.81
CA ILE A 265 -33.48 22.51 29.77
C ILE A 265 -33.96 22.53 28.31
N MET A 266 -33.95 21.38 27.63
CA MET A 266 -34.96 21.13 26.60
C MET A 266 -36.11 20.38 27.28
N ASP A 267 -37.03 21.18 27.80
CA ASP A 267 -38.42 20.79 28.04
C ASP A 267 -39.02 20.41 26.68
N GLU A 268 -38.94 19.14 26.29
CA GLU A 268 -39.85 18.60 25.26
C GLU A 268 -40.05 17.07 25.28
N PHE A 269 -39.54 16.37 26.31
CA PHE A 269 -39.72 14.92 26.44
C PHE A 269 -40.71 14.45 27.52
N CYS A 270 -41.64 15.32 27.93
CA CYS A 270 -42.81 14.93 28.76
C CYS A 270 -44.13 14.83 27.96
N GLY A 271 -44.08 14.74 26.63
CA GLY A 271 -45.26 14.71 25.77
C GLY A 271 -45.65 13.35 25.17
N TRP A 272 -44.82 12.31 25.28
CA TRP A 272 -45.02 11.06 24.51
C TRP A 272 -45.19 9.78 25.34
N GLN A 273 -45.25 9.87 26.66
CA GLN A 273 -45.45 8.72 27.55
C GLN A 273 -46.92 8.51 27.96
N GLY A 274 -47.87 9.20 27.32
CA GLY A 274 -49.31 9.14 27.63
C GLY A 274 -50.24 8.81 26.46
N LYS A 275 -49.73 8.26 25.35
CA LYS A 275 -50.55 7.92 24.16
C LYS A 275 -50.35 6.49 23.62
N MET A 276 -49.82 5.56 24.42
CA MET A 276 -49.78 4.14 24.07
C MET A 276 -50.77 3.25 24.85
N ASP A 277 -51.59 3.81 25.74
CA ASP A 277 -52.60 3.04 26.51
C ASP A 277 -54.06 3.33 26.12
N GLN A 278 -54.31 4.06 25.02
CA GLN A 278 -55.67 4.30 24.52
C GLN A 278 -55.76 4.24 23.00
N GLN A 279 -55.44 3.08 22.41
CA GLN A 279 -56.12 2.59 21.21
C GLN A 279 -56.19 1.05 21.28
N ILE A 280 -57.13 0.57 22.10
CA ILE A 280 -57.75 -0.74 21.97
C ILE A 280 -58.83 -0.60 20.90
N ASN A 281 -58.86 -1.49 19.90
CA ASN A 281 -60.03 -2.14 19.29
C ASN A 281 -59.72 -2.72 17.91
#